data_AF-A0A815WRK8-F1
#
_entry.id   AF-A0A815WRK8-F1
#
_cell.length_a   1.000
_cell.length_b   1.000
_cell.length_c   1.000
_cell.angle_alpha   90.00
_cell.angle_beta   90.00
_cell.angle_gamma   90.00
#
_symmetry.space_group_name_H-M   'P 1'
#
loop_
_entity.id
_entity.type
_entity.pdbx_description
1 polymer ?
#
loop_
_entity_poly.entity_id
_entity_poly.type
_entity_poly.pdbx_seq_one_letter_code
_entity_poly.pdbx_strand_id
1 'polypeptide(L)'
;MQNTVRDYQNDKNKIKDFLNEFEVDTADGYKASKYVKQLRNLANREQTTLVIDIDDVATVDPELADAILENTRRYTQIFAQIVQEMLPELKDKEIENKDVLDVYIEHRTLMEQRLHHNNDETRDPMNRYPEELMRRFELYFKPPSTQKPLSVRQVKANQIGKLISVKGVVTRATEVKPMISVATYTCDICGSETYQPITAPTFMPLVMCPSQDCVTNKSGGRLSLQTRGSKFIKFQEIKIQEHTDQVPIGNIPRSMTIWCRGMNTRVCQPGDHISVGGIFLPLLRTGFRQMTQGLLSDTFLEAHRIVLLNKSEDEEIEDREMSEAEMTDIFAEKDLYDRLAMSIAPEIYGHEDIKKALLLLLVGGIDKSPQGMKIRGNINVCLMGDPGVAKSQLLSYVNRLAQRSQYTTGRGSSGVGLTSALIKDPVTNELVLEGGALVLADQGICCIDEFDKMTEHDRTAIYEVMEQQTISIAKVNI
;
A
#
# COMPACT_ATOMS: atom_id res chain seq x y z
N MET A 1 -30.60 16.55 -12.45
CA MET A 1 -29.56 17.52 -12.09
C MET A 1 -28.96 17.99 -13.39
N GLN A 2 -29.01 19.30 -13.65
CA GLN A 2 -28.55 19.89 -14.91
C GLN A 2 -27.06 19.56 -15.09
N ASN A 3 -26.71 18.87 -16.18
CA ASN A 3 -25.32 18.73 -16.62
C ASN A 3 -24.84 20.11 -17.09
N THR A 4 -24.48 20.98 -16.16
CA THR A 4 -23.63 22.12 -16.46
C THR A 4 -22.25 21.54 -16.78
N VAL A 5 -21.82 21.70 -18.04
CA VAL A 5 -20.44 21.40 -18.42
C VAL A 5 -19.56 22.35 -17.61
N ARG A 6 -18.93 21.83 -16.55
CA ARG A 6 -18.05 22.61 -15.68
C ARG A 6 -16.89 23.17 -16.49
N ASP A 7 -16.59 24.45 -16.26
CA ASP A 7 -15.46 25.12 -16.88
C ASP A 7 -14.18 24.87 -16.08
N TYR A 8 -13.34 23.99 -16.63
CA TYR A 8 -12.08 23.61 -16.00
C TYR A 8 -11.06 24.76 -15.92
N GLN A 9 -11.20 25.84 -16.69
CA GLN A 9 -10.30 26.99 -16.58
C GLN A 9 -10.59 27.79 -15.31
N ASN A 10 -11.87 27.96 -14.96
CA ASN A 10 -12.26 28.61 -13.71
C ASN A 10 -11.84 27.76 -12.50
N ASP A 11 -12.02 26.44 -12.57
CA ASP A 11 -11.53 25.52 -11.53
C ASP A 11 -10.01 25.61 -11.36
N LYS A 12 -9.25 25.78 -12.45
CA LYS A 12 -7.79 25.97 -12.38
C LYS A 12 -7.40 27.22 -11.59
N ASN A 13 -8.10 28.33 -11.79
CA ASN A 13 -7.83 29.56 -11.05
C ASN A 13 -8.17 29.40 -9.57
N LYS A 14 -9.35 28.83 -9.26
CA LYS A 14 -9.76 28.52 -7.88
C LYS A 14 -8.74 27.63 -7.15
N ILE A 15 -8.19 26.63 -7.83
CA ILE A 15 -7.16 25.74 -7.25
C ILE A 15 -5.85 26.50 -6.99
N LYS A 16 -5.45 27.43 -7.88
CA LYS A 16 -4.28 28.29 -7.64
C LYS A 16 -4.47 29.17 -6.42
N ASP A 17 -5.63 29.80 -6.31
CA ASP A 17 -5.98 30.66 -5.18
C ASP A 17 -6.00 29.84 -3.87
N PHE A 18 -6.62 28.66 -3.88
CA PHE A 18 -6.62 27.72 -2.76
C PHE A 18 -5.21 27.35 -2.26
N LEU A 19 -4.29 27.01 -3.17
CA LEU A 19 -2.94 26.59 -2.78
C LEU A 19 -2.10 27.72 -2.16
N ASN A 20 -2.40 28.97 -2.53
CA ASN A 20 -1.68 30.15 -2.03
C ASN A 20 -2.29 30.72 -0.73
N GLU A 21 -3.61 30.78 -0.64
CA GLU A 21 -4.33 31.51 0.42
C GLU A 21 -4.72 30.64 1.62
N PHE A 22 -4.61 29.30 1.52
CA PHE A 22 -5.07 28.43 2.60
C PHE A 22 -4.17 28.47 3.84
N GLU A 23 -4.75 28.92 4.96
CA GLU A 23 -4.12 29.02 6.27
C GLU A 23 -4.83 28.11 7.28
N VAL A 24 -4.05 27.41 8.11
CA VAL A 24 -4.57 26.62 9.24
C VAL A 24 -4.15 27.29 10.55
N ASP A 25 -5.09 27.40 11.48
CA ASP A 25 -4.81 27.83 12.84
C ASP A 25 -4.07 26.71 13.58
N THR A 26 -2.80 26.93 13.89
CA THR A 26 -1.99 25.99 14.69
C THR A 26 -2.40 26.14 16.17
N ALA A 27 -2.22 25.09 16.99
CA ALA A 27 -2.56 25.10 18.42
C ALA A 27 -1.92 26.27 19.22
N ASP A 28 -0.82 26.84 18.69
CA ASP A 28 -0.10 27.99 19.26
C ASP A 28 -0.64 29.36 18.82
N GLY A 29 -1.77 29.42 18.10
CA GLY A 29 -2.41 30.67 17.64
C GLY A 29 -1.73 31.37 16.46
N TYR A 30 -0.69 30.76 15.87
CA TYR A 30 -0.08 31.22 14.62
C TYR A 30 -0.78 30.60 13.41
N LYS A 31 -1.15 31.45 12.45
CA LYS A 31 -1.63 31.04 11.13
C LYS A 31 -0.46 30.55 10.30
N ALA A 32 -0.47 29.27 9.97
CA ALA A 32 0.55 28.67 9.11
C ALA A 32 -0.08 28.20 7.81
N SER A 33 0.48 28.62 6.68
CA SER A 33 0.08 28.15 5.35
C SER A 33 0.57 26.73 5.13
N LYS A 34 -0.30 25.75 5.40
CA LYS A 34 0.00 24.31 5.33
C LYS A 34 0.53 23.89 3.96
N TYR A 35 -0.16 24.28 2.89
CA TYR A 35 0.18 23.88 1.52
C TYR A 35 1.40 24.61 0.97
N VAL A 36 1.57 25.91 1.25
CA VAL A 36 2.78 26.66 0.86
C VAL A 36 4.03 26.04 1.51
N LYS A 37 3.96 25.64 2.78
CA LYS A 37 5.07 24.92 3.43
C LYS A 37 5.38 23.60 2.74
N GLN A 38 4.37 22.80 2.40
CA GLN A 38 4.56 21.56 1.64
C GLN A 38 5.14 21.83 0.24
N LEU A 39 4.69 22.87 -0.45
CA LEU A 39 5.22 23.27 -1.76
C LEU A 39 6.68 23.73 -1.68
N ARG A 40 7.06 24.48 -0.63
CA ARG A 40 8.47 24.82 -0.38
C ARG A 40 9.32 23.57 -0.11
N ASN A 41 8.82 22.62 0.69
CA ASN A 41 9.52 21.36 0.94
C ASN A 41 9.67 20.52 -0.34
N LEU A 42 8.67 20.54 -1.23
CA LEU A 42 8.73 19.92 -2.55
C LEU A 42 9.75 20.63 -3.45
N ALA A 43 9.77 21.96 -3.47
CA ALA A 43 10.72 22.77 -4.24
C ALA A 43 12.17 22.54 -3.78
N ASN A 44 12.38 22.42 -2.47
CA ASN A 44 13.67 22.13 -1.83
C ASN A 44 14.09 20.64 -1.93
N ARG A 45 13.28 19.78 -2.56
CA ARG A 45 13.51 18.33 -2.68
C ARG A 45 13.68 17.61 -1.33
N GLU A 46 12.99 18.08 -0.28
CA GLU A 46 12.90 17.40 1.02
C GLU A 46 11.72 16.44 1.04
N GLN A 47 10.62 16.81 0.38
CA GLN A 47 9.41 16.01 0.24
C GLN A 47 9.23 15.58 -1.22
N THR A 48 8.67 14.39 -1.46
CA THR A 48 8.33 13.88 -2.80
C THR A 48 6.83 13.75 -3.02
N THR A 49 6.03 13.66 -1.95
CA THR A 49 4.60 13.42 -2.01
C THR A 49 3.82 14.62 -1.52
N LEU A 50 2.93 15.17 -2.34
CA LEU A 50 1.96 16.18 -1.93
C LEU A 50 0.65 15.48 -1.56
N VAL A 51 0.21 15.61 -0.31
CA VAL A 51 -1.07 15.07 0.14
C VAL A 51 -2.04 16.24 0.35
N ILE A 52 -3.12 16.24 -0.42
CA ILE A 52 -4.16 17.26 -0.34
C ILE A 52 -5.36 16.68 0.40
N ASP A 53 -5.77 17.35 1.47
CA ASP A 53 -6.92 16.95 2.27
C ASP A 53 -8.19 17.54 1.66
N ILE A 54 -9.16 16.68 1.32
CA ILE A 54 -10.41 17.15 0.72
C ILE A 54 -11.25 17.93 1.74
N ASP A 55 -11.09 17.66 3.04
CA ASP A 55 -11.72 18.45 4.10
C ASP A 55 -11.25 19.92 4.02
N ASP A 56 -9.97 20.17 3.75
CA ASP A 56 -9.43 21.52 3.58
C ASP A 56 -10.04 22.21 2.36
N VAL A 57 -10.14 21.50 1.23
CA VAL A 57 -10.78 22.02 0.02
C VAL A 57 -12.26 22.35 0.27
N ALA A 58 -12.97 21.49 1.02
CA ALA A 58 -14.39 21.66 1.33
C ALA A 58 -14.67 22.88 2.21
N THR A 59 -13.72 23.33 3.03
CA THR A 59 -13.87 24.56 3.82
C THR A 59 -13.82 25.83 2.98
N VAL A 60 -13.05 25.81 1.88
CA VAL A 60 -12.91 26.96 0.97
C VAL A 60 -13.98 26.95 -0.12
N ASP A 61 -14.10 25.83 -0.84
CA ASP A 61 -15.09 25.66 -1.90
C ASP A 61 -15.71 24.24 -1.86
N PRO A 62 -16.93 24.09 -1.34
CA PRO A 62 -17.60 22.79 -1.26
C PRO A 62 -17.96 22.23 -2.64
N GLU A 63 -18.23 23.08 -3.64
CA GLU A 63 -18.58 22.61 -4.98
C GLU A 63 -17.38 21.97 -5.68
N LEU A 64 -16.18 22.51 -5.44
CA LEU A 64 -14.92 21.97 -5.93
C LEU A 64 -14.59 20.65 -5.24
N ALA A 65 -14.80 20.54 -3.93
CA ALA A 65 -14.61 19.29 -3.19
C ALA A 65 -15.49 18.15 -3.76
N ASP A 66 -16.77 18.43 -4.00
CA ASP A 66 -17.68 17.46 -4.63
C ASP A 66 -17.23 17.10 -6.07
N ALA A 67 -16.71 18.06 -6.82
CA ALA A 67 -16.15 17.83 -8.16
C ALA A 67 -14.97 16.86 -8.14
N ILE A 68 -14.06 17.07 -7.18
CA ILE A 68 -12.89 16.22 -6.98
C ILE A 68 -13.36 14.81 -6.59
N LEU A 69 -14.35 14.68 -5.70
CA LEU A 69 -14.88 13.38 -5.30
C LEU A 69 -15.53 12.63 -6.47
N GLU A 70 -16.15 13.31 -7.44
CA GLU A 70 -16.77 12.66 -8.61
C GLU A 70 -15.77 12.26 -9.70
N ASN A 71 -14.77 13.11 -10.00
CA ASN A 71 -13.80 12.87 -11.07
C ASN A 71 -12.36 13.20 -10.65
N THR A 72 -11.93 12.54 -9.59
CA THR A 72 -10.58 12.61 -9.02
C THR A 72 -9.46 12.57 -10.04
N ARG A 73 -9.45 11.59 -10.96
CA ARG A 73 -8.33 11.36 -11.90
C ARG A 73 -8.00 12.59 -12.72
N ARG A 74 -9.01 13.32 -13.19
CA ARG A 74 -8.81 14.55 -13.97
C ARG A 74 -8.29 15.68 -13.09
N TYR A 75 -8.84 15.84 -11.88
CA TYR A 75 -8.35 16.84 -10.93
C TYR A 75 -6.93 16.54 -10.49
N THR A 76 -6.51 15.27 -10.33
CA THR A 76 -5.10 14.93 -10.06
C THR A 76 -4.17 15.47 -11.14
N GLN A 77 -4.54 15.37 -12.42
CA GLN A 77 -3.75 15.91 -13.53
C GLN A 77 -3.72 17.45 -13.52
N ILE A 78 -4.86 18.09 -13.25
CA ILE A 78 -4.97 19.56 -13.18
C ILE A 78 -4.15 20.11 -12.02
N PHE A 79 -4.28 19.54 -10.83
CA PHE A 79 -3.48 19.93 -9.67
C PHE A 79 -1.99 19.72 -9.94
N ALA A 80 -1.60 18.60 -10.56
CA ALA A 80 -0.20 18.36 -10.90
C ALA A 80 0.36 19.40 -11.90
N GLN A 81 -0.45 19.86 -12.86
CA GLN A 81 -0.07 20.97 -13.76
C GLN A 81 0.16 22.26 -12.98
N ILE A 82 -0.79 22.64 -12.13
CA ILE A 82 -0.74 23.88 -11.36
C ILE A 82 0.46 23.88 -10.42
N VAL A 83 0.67 22.80 -9.67
CA VAL A 83 1.81 22.67 -8.77
C VAL A 83 3.11 22.81 -9.54
N GLN A 84 3.22 22.19 -10.72
CA GLN A 84 4.41 22.31 -11.56
C GLN A 84 4.68 23.74 -12.06
N GLU A 85 3.64 24.51 -12.36
CA GLU A 85 3.76 25.93 -12.73
C GLU A 85 4.24 26.80 -11.55
N MET A 86 3.84 26.49 -10.31
CA MET A 86 4.17 27.29 -9.12
C MET A 86 5.51 26.93 -8.47
N LEU A 87 6.02 25.70 -8.66
CA LEU A 87 7.28 25.25 -8.06
C LEU A 87 8.50 26.16 -8.31
N PRO A 88 8.70 26.78 -9.49
CA PRO A 88 9.84 27.67 -9.73
C PRO A 88 9.85 28.92 -8.86
N GLU A 89 8.68 29.46 -8.49
CA GLU A 89 8.54 30.71 -7.73
C GLU A 89 8.88 30.53 -6.23
N LEU A 90 8.78 29.30 -5.73
CA LEU A 90 8.89 28.97 -4.31
C LEU A 90 10.24 28.35 -3.92
N LYS A 91 11.28 28.49 -4.77
CA LYS A 91 12.62 27.96 -4.50
C LYS A 91 13.39 28.89 -3.57
N ASP A 92 13.64 28.43 -2.34
CA ASP A 92 14.41 29.18 -1.34
C ASP A 92 15.91 28.86 -1.36
N LYS A 93 16.29 27.65 -1.81
CA LYS A 93 17.68 27.15 -1.81
C LYS A 93 18.12 26.67 -3.19
N GLU A 94 19.41 26.80 -3.48
CA GLU A 94 20.04 26.11 -4.61
C GLU A 94 19.98 24.61 -4.38
N ILE A 95 19.60 23.88 -5.43
CA ILE A 95 19.21 22.50 -5.27
C ILE A 95 20.42 21.58 -5.47
N GLU A 96 20.75 20.80 -4.45
CA GLU A 96 21.74 19.74 -4.58
C GLU A 96 21.15 18.56 -5.37
N ASN A 97 21.94 18.01 -6.29
CA ASN A 97 21.57 16.83 -7.07
C ASN A 97 21.70 15.58 -6.22
N LYS A 98 20.55 15.05 -5.77
CA LYS A 98 20.47 13.84 -4.95
C LYS A 98 20.42 12.57 -5.80
N ASP A 99 19.90 12.66 -7.03
CA ASP A 99 19.60 11.50 -7.87
C ASP A 99 20.02 11.72 -9.33
N VAL A 100 20.26 10.61 -10.03
CA VAL A 100 20.58 10.58 -11.45
C VAL A 100 19.47 11.23 -12.28
N LEU A 101 18.21 11.02 -11.90
CA LEU A 101 17.06 11.62 -12.60
C LEU A 101 17.10 13.16 -12.55
N ASP A 102 17.60 13.76 -11.46
CA ASP A 102 17.72 15.23 -11.35
C ASP A 102 18.71 15.78 -12.36
N VAL A 103 19.85 15.13 -12.48
CA VAL A 103 20.89 15.52 -13.43
C VAL A 103 20.33 15.49 -14.86
N TYR A 104 19.51 14.48 -15.19
CA TYR A 104 18.83 14.43 -16.47
C TYR A 104 17.77 15.53 -16.64
N ILE A 105 16.98 15.84 -15.60
CA ILE A 105 15.99 16.92 -15.64
C ILE A 105 16.68 18.28 -15.84
N GLU A 106 17.77 18.55 -15.12
CA GLU A 106 18.54 19.77 -15.25
C GLU A 106 19.19 19.88 -16.64
N HIS A 107 19.79 18.80 -17.12
CA HIS A 107 20.34 18.76 -18.48
C HIS A 107 19.26 19.05 -19.54
N ARG A 108 18.07 18.48 -19.39
CA ARG A 108 16.93 18.73 -20.29
C ARG A 108 16.46 20.18 -20.23
N THR A 109 16.35 20.75 -19.04
CA THR A 109 15.94 22.14 -18.83
C THR A 109 16.96 23.11 -19.44
N LEU A 110 18.25 22.87 -19.24
CA LEU A 110 19.33 23.66 -19.83
C LEU A 110 19.36 23.56 -21.36
N MET A 111 19.14 22.37 -21.90
CA MET A 111 19.02 22.17 -23.35
C MET A 111 17.82 22.93 -23.90
N GLU A 112 16.67 22.87 -23.23
CA GLU A 112 15.47 23.61 -23.61
C GLU A 112 15.70 25.13 -23.60
N GLN A 113 16.36 25.67 -22.56
CA GLN A 113 16.70 27.09 -22.49
C GLN A 113 17.65 27.55 -23.60
N ARG A 114 18.68 26.75 -23.94
CA ARG A 114 19.60 27.07 -25.05
C ARG A 114 18.88 27.08 -26.40
N LEU A 115 18.00 26.11 -26.61
CA LEU A 115 17.21 26.00 -27.84
C LEU A 115 16.20 27.15 -27.99
N HIS A 116 15.60 27.61 -26.90
CA HIS A 116 14.71 28.79 -26.92
C HIS A 116 15.43 30.10 -27.26
N HIS A 117 16.74 30.20 -27.07
CA HIS A 117 17.49 31.41 -27.38
C HIS A 117 17.77 31.58 -28.89
N ASN A 118 17.75 30.48 -29.64
CA ASN A 118 17.81 30.50 -31.09
C ASN A 118 16.37 30.56 -31.64
N ASN A 119 15.80 31.76 -31.69
CA ASN A 119 14.54 32.03 -32.40
C ASN A 119 14.65 31.50 -33.85
N ASP A 120 13.85 30.49 -34.21
CA ASP A 120 13.10 30.34 -35.49
C ASP A 120 12.81 28.91 -36.02
N GLU A 121 12.88 27.84 -35.22
CA GLU A 121 12.26 26.58 -35.66
C GLU A 121 11.23 26.11 -34.65
N THR A 122 9.98 26.21 -35.06
CA THR A 122 8.82 25.54 -34.46
C THR A 122 9.20 24.09 -34.18
N ARG A 123 9.58 23.79 -32.94
CA ARG A 123 9.66 22.40 -32.47
C ARG A 123 8.37 21.73 -32.88
N ASP A 124 8.47 20.55 -33.49
CA ASP A 124 7.34 19.64 -33.53
C ASP A 124 6.77 19.56 -32.12
N PRO A 125 5.46 19.81 -31.91
CA PRO A 125 4.82 19.64 -30.62
C PRO A 125 5.11 18.28 -29.98
N MET A 126 5.46 17.30 -30.81
CA MET A 126 5.81 15.93 -30.47
C MET A 126 7.17 15.75 -29.78
N ASN A 127 8.12 16.69 -29.97
CA ASN A 127 9.45 16.64 -29.35
C ASN A 127 9.54 17.51 -28.08
N ARG A 128 8.41 18.08 -27.62
CA ARG A 128 8.36 18.75 -26.33
C ARG A 128 8.45 17.72 -25.21
N TYR A 129 9.25 18.00 -24.19
CA TYR A 129 9.32 17.13 -23.02
C TYR A 129 7.93 17.03 -22.37
N PRO A 130 7.37 15.82 -22.20
CA PRO A 130 6.10 15.69 -21.52
C PRO A 130 6.28 16.07 -20.05
N GLU A 131 5.29 16.78 -19.50
CA GLU A 131 5.32 17.24 -18.11
C GLU A 131 5.55 16.09 -17.13
N GLU A 132 4.97 14.92 -17.39
CA GLU A 132 5.14 13.72 -16.57
C GLU A 132 6.60 13.27 -16.42
N LEU A 133 7.45 13.55 -17.42
CA LEU A 133 8.88 13.24 -17.40
C LEU A 133 9.66 14.18 -16.49
N MET A 134 9.23 15.45 -16.41
CA MET A 134 9.86 16.49 -15.61
C MET A 134 9.32 16.53 -14.17
N ARG A 135 8.13 15.96 -13.93
CA ARG A 135 7.54 15.88 -12.59
C ARG A 135 8.35 14.96 -11.70
N ARG A 136 8.81 15.48 -10.56
CA ARG A 136 9.47 14.67 -9.53
C ARG A 136 8.59 14.35 -8.32
N PHE A 137 7.49 15.07 -8.17
CA PHE A 137 6.55 14.86 -7.09
C PHE A 137 5.37 13.99 -7.52
N GLU A 138 4.74 13.39 -6.53
CA GLU A 138 3.50 12.62 -6.65
C GLU A 138 2.40 13.33 -5.88
N LEU A 139 1.17 13.26 -6.36
CA LEU A 139 0.03 13.92 -5.75
C LEU A 139 -1.00 12.88 -5.31
N TYR A 140 -1.40 12.99 -4.04
CA TYR A 140 -2.39 12.12 -3.44
C TYR A 140 -3.51 12.94 -2.80
N PHE A 141 -4.73 12.42 -2.90
CA PHE A 141 -5.88 12.98 -2.18
C PHE A 141 -6.16 12.15 -0.93
N LYS A 142 -6.33 12.83 0.21
CA LYS A 142 -6.88 12.21 1.40
C LYS A 142 -8.41 12.31 1.31
N PRO A 143 -9.12 11.17 1.41
CA PRO A 143 -10.59 11.21 1.43
C PRO A 143 -11.08 11.99 2.65
N PRO A 144 -12.25 12.65 2.55
CA PRO A 144 -12.78 13.47 3.62
C PRO A 144 -13.11 12.62 4.85
N SER A 145 -12.87 13.17 6.04
CA SER A 145 -13.05 12.46 7.31
C SER A 145 -14.52 12.11 7.58
N THR A 146 -15.44 12.85 6.97
CA THR A 146 -16.89 12.61 7.03
C THR A 146 -17.32 11.35 6.27
N GLN A 147 -16.52 10.92 5.27
CA GLN A 147 -16.86 9.78 4.43
C GLN A 147 -16.66 8.48 5.18
N LYS A 148 -17.78 7.79 5.45
CA LYS A 148 -17.73 6.47 6.06
C LYS A 148 -17.05 5.47 5.11
N PRO A 149 -16.13 4.65 5.63
CA PRO A 149 -15.48 3.60 4.86
C PRO A 149 -16.52 2.55 4.43
N LEU A 150 -16.53 2.23 3.15
CA LEU A 150 -17.42 1.26 2.54
C LEU A 150 -16.81 -0.14 2.61
N SER A 151 -17.67 -1.15 2.62
CA SER A 151 -17.23 -2.53 2.41
C SER A 151 -17.02 -2.80 0.92
N VAL A 152 -16.12 -3.72 0.57
CA VAL A 152 -15.85 -4.10 -0.84
C VAL A 152 -17.15 -4.48 -1.58
N ARG A 153 -18.12 -5.08 -0.88
CA ARG A 153 -19.43 -5.47 -1.44
C ARG A 153 -20.29 -4.29 -1.87
N GLN A 154 -20.20 -3.19 -1.13
CA GLN A 154 -20.99 -2.00 -1.36
C GLN A 154 -20.47 -1.20 -2.56
N VAL A 155 -19.29 -1.54 -3.08
CA VAL A 155 -18.74 -0.94 -4.28
C VAL A 155 -19.53 -1.41 -5.50
N LYS A 156 -20.35 -0.50 -6.03
CA LYS A 156 -21.24 -0.70 -7.17
C LYS A 156 -20.87 0.24 -8.32
N ALA A 157 -21.54 0.08 -9.47
CA ALA A 157 -21.32 0.88 -10.67
C ALA A 157 -21.36 2.41 -10.45
N ASN A 158 -22.16 2.90 -9.49
CA ASN A 158 -22.28 4.33 -9.18
C ASN A 158 -20.99 4.97 -8.62
N GLN A 159 -20.00 4.16 -8.25
CA GLN A 159 -18.74 4.61 -7.64
C GLN A 159 -17.57 4.65 -8.63
N ILE A 160 -17.81 4.29 -9.90
CA ILE A 160 -16.78 4.37 -10.94
C ILE A 160 -16.32 5.83 -11.10
N GLY A 161 -15.00 6.05 -11.02
CA GLY A 161 -14.36 7.37 -11.11
C GLY A 161 -14.34 8.18 -9.81
N LYS A 162 -15.08 7.74 -8.78
CA LYS A 162 -15.20 8.47 -7.51
C LYS A 162 -14.06 8.13 -6.55
N LEU A 163 -13.73 9.08 -5.66
CA LEU A 163 -12.89 8.78 -4.51
C LEU A 163 -13.72 8.03 -3.46
N ILE A 164 -13.30 6.81 -3.15
CA ILE A 164 -13.94 5.99 -2.13
C ILE A 164 -12.92 5.57 -1.08
N SER A 165 -13.38 5.46 0.16
CA SER A 165 -12.65 4.80 1.24
C SER A 165 -13.20 3.40 1.42
N VAL A 166 -12.34 2.38 1.30
CA VAL A 166 -12.71 0.97 1.44
C VAL A 166 -11.93 0.35 2.59
N LYS A 167 -12.63 -0.38 3.45
CA LYS A 167 -12.01 -1.17 4.53
C LYS A 167 -11.94 -2.65 4.16
N GLY A 168 -10.81 -3.27 4.45
CA GLY A 168 -10.59 -4.69 4.22
C GLY A 168 -9.30 -5.20 4.83
N VAL A 169 -9.11 -6.51 4.78
CA VAL A 169 -7.89 -7.18 5.22
C VAL A 169 -7.01 -7.47 4.02
N VAL A 170 -5.71 -7.19 4.12
CA VAL A 170 -4.77 -7.53 3.07
C VAL A 170 -4.57 -9.04 3.04
N THR A 171 -4.93 -9.66 1.92
CA THR A 171 -4.68 -11.10 1.72
C THR A 171 -3.32 -11.34 1.11
N ARG A 172 -2.93 -10.49 0.17
CA ARG A 172 -1.72 -10.67 -0.61
C ARG A 172 -1.17 -9.32 -1.03
N ALA A 173 0.14 -9.15 -0.86
CA ALA A 173 0.89 -8.02 -1.39
C ALA A 173 2.02 -8.57 -2.27
N THR A 174 2.15 -8.07 -3.49
CA THR A 174 3.29 -8.42 -4.35
C THR A 174 4.53 -7.63 -3.92
N GLU A 175 5.71 -8.04 -4.39
CA GLU A 175 6.90 -7.19 -4.31
C GLU A 175 6.76 -5.93 -5.19
N VAL A 176 7.61 -4.94 -4.91
CA VAL A 176 7.63 -3.68 -5.65
C VAL A 176 8.35 -3.87 -6.98
N LYS A 177 7.65 -3.50 -8.06
CA LYS A 177 8.12 -3.60 -9.43
C LYS A 177 8.24 -2.20 -10.03
N PRO A 178 9.22 -1.93 -10.91
CA PRO A 178 9.29 -0.66 -11.63
C PRO A 178 8.28 -0.64 -12.78
N MET A 179 7.33 0.30 -12.75
CA MET A 179 6.39 0.58 -13.84
C MET A 179 6.86 1.78 -14.64
N ILE A 180 7.01 1.63 -15.95
CA ILE A 180 7.39 2.74 -16.84
C ILE A 180 6.21 3.72 -16.98
N SER A 181 6.46 5.02 -16.77
CA SER A 181 5.46 6.07 -17.00
C SER A 181 5.70 6.80 -18.32
N VAL A 182 6.97 7.08 -18.63
CA VAL A 182 7.39 7.69 -19.89
C VAL A 182 8.57 6.91 -20.44
N ALA A 183 8.39 6.37 -21.64
CA ALA A 183 9.46 5.73 -22.40
C ALA A 183 10.14 6.75 -23.30
N THR A 184 11.47 6.77 -23.27
CA THR A 184 12.29 7.63 -24.13
C THR A 184 13.05 6.79 -25.13
N TYR A 185 12.89 7.10 -26.42
CA TYR A 185 13.60 6.40 -27.49
C TYR A 185 14.57 7.32 -28.20
N THR A 186 15.76 6.82 -28.49
CA THR A 186 16.79 7.50 -29.28
C THR A 186 16.83 6.95 -30.69
N CYS A 187 16.89 7.82 -31.70
CA CYS A 187 17.10 7.39 -33.08
C CYS A 187 18.59 7.20 -33.38
N ASP A 188 18.95 6.05 -33.96
CA ASP A 188 20.36 5.75 -34.26
C ASP A 188 20.95 6.63 -35.38
N ILE A 189 20.10 7.24 -36.23
CA ILE A 189 20.54 8.05 -37.39
C ILE A 189 20.51 9.55 -37.07
N CYS A 190 19.36 10.08 -36.65
CA CYS A 190 19.21 11.51 -36.38
C CYS A 190 19.53 11.91 -34.94
N GLY A 191 19.73 10.95 -34.02
CA GLY A 191 20.02 11.24 -32.61
C GLY A 191 18.88 11.89 -31.83
N SER A 192 17.71 12.12 -32.45
CA SER A 192 16.58 12.76 -31.78
C SER A 192 15.97 11.82 -30.73
N GLU A 193 15.68 12.37 -29.56
CA GLU A 193 14.90 11.70 -28.52
C GLU A 193 13.40 11.86 -28.78
N THR A 194 12.65 10.77 -28.62
CA THR A 194 11.18 10.75 -28.76
C THR A 194 10.57 10.20 -27.47
N TYR A 195 9.47 10.81 -27.04
CA TYR A 195 8.86 10.54 -25.74
C TYR A 195 7.47 9.93 -25.92
N GLN A 196 7.24 8.76 -25.33
CA GLN A 196 5.94 8.08 -25.33
C GLN A 196 5.43 7.95 -23.89
N PRO A 197 4.38 8.70 -23.49
CA PRO A 197 3.72 8.50 -22.20
C PRO A 197 2.91 7.20 -22.23
N ILE A 198 3.06 6.38 -21.19
CA ILE A 198 2.44 5.06 -21.08
C ILE A 198 1.49 5.07 -19.89
N THR A 199 0.19 5.05 -20.19
CA THR A 199 -0.87 5.02 -19.16
C THR A 199 -1.43 3.62 -18.94
N ALA A 200 -1.32 2.75 -19.95
CA ALA A 200 -1.88 1.41 -19.95
C ALA A 200 -0.83 0.35 -19.57
N PRO A 201 -1.24 -0.80 -19.00
CA PRO A 201 -0.30 -1.88 -18.65
C PRO A 201 0.31 -2.57 -19.88
N THR A 202 -0.31 -2.44 -21.05
CA THR A 202 0.21 -2.93 -22.33
C THR A 202 0.39 -1.74 -23.27
N PHE A 203 1.54 -1.68 -23.92
CA PHE A 203 1.83 -0.66 -24.93
C PHE A 203 2.68 -1.26 -26.04
N MET A 204 2.61 -0.66 -27.22
CA MET A 204 3.46 -1.02 -28.35
C MET A 204 4.59 0.02 -28.46
N PRO A 205 5.86 -0.41 -28.45
CA PRO A 205 6.98 0.51 -28.58
C PRO A 205 7.00 1.14 -29.97
N LEU A 206 7.42 2.39 -30.04
CA LEU A 206 7.67 3.06 -31.31
C LEU A 206 8.96 2.49 -31.94
N VAL A 207 8.85 1.97 -33.17
CA VAL A 207 9.99 1.36 -33.89
C VAL A 207 10.61 2.34 -34.90
N MET A 208 9.77 3.14 -35.55
CA MET A 208 10.20 4.11 -36.56
C MET A 208 10.23 5.51 -35.96
N CYS A 209 11.26 6.28 -36.30
CA CYS A 209 11.41 7.64 -35.83
C CYS A 209 10.38 8.59 -36.48
N PRO A 210 9.51 9.27 -35.70
CA PRO A 210 8.58 10.28 -36.20
C PRO A 210 9.22 11.67 -36.43
N SER A 211 10.53 11.84 -36.23
CA SER A 211 11.19 13.14 -36.37
C SER A 211 11.15 13.66 -37.81
N GLN A 212 10.97 14.97 -37.96
CA GLN A 212 11.00 15.62 -39.29
C GLN A 212 12.27 15.31 -40.06
N ASP A 213 13.44 15.25 -39.42
CA ASP A 213 14.72 14.94 -40.07
C ASP A 213 14.75 13.54 -40.69
N CYS A 214 14.18 12.54 -40.03
CA CYS A 214 14.12 11.18 -40.56
C CYS A 214 13.03 11.02 -41.63
N VAL A 215 11.91 11.74 -41.48
CA VAL A 215 10.79 11.70 -42.43
C VAL A 215 11.16 12.39 -43.73
N THR A 216 11.78 13.58 -43.67
CA THR A 216 12.23 14.34 -44.84
C THR A 216 13.32 13.60 -45.60
N ASN A 217 14.33 13.07 -44.89
CA ASN A 217 15.43 12.32 -45.51
C ASN A 217 15.05 10.88 -45.90
N LYS A 218 13.86 10.40 -45.53
CA LYS A 218 13.40 9.00 -45.71
C LYS A 218 14.43 7.96 -45.27
N SER A 219 15.26 8.30 -44.28
CA SER A 219 16.34 7.45 -43.79
C SER A 219 15.84 6.27 -42.96
N GLY A 220 14.59 6.33 -42.47
CA GLY A 220 13.95 5.21 -41.78
C GLY A 220 14.66 4.80 -40.50
N GLY A 221 15.10 5.79 -39.71
CA GLY A 221 15.84 5.54 -38.48
C GLY A 221 15.09 4.65 -37.49
N ARG A 222 15.80 3.64 -36.97
CA ARG A 222 15.30 2.74 -35.93
C ARG A 222 15.41 3.43 -34.57
N LEU A 223 14.34 3.33 -33.79
CA LEU A 223 14.30 3.80 -32.42
C LEU A 223 14.77 2.72 -31.45
N SER A 224 15.71 3.08 -30.57
CA SER A 224 16.21 2.26 -29.47
C SER A 224 15.70 2.82 -28.14
N LEU A 225 15.15 1.96 -27.25
CA LEU A 225 14.64 2.39 -25.94
C LEU A 225 15.80 2.67 -25.00
N GLN A 226 15.87 3.88 -24.45
CA GLN A 226 16.87 4.26 -23.48
C GLN A 226 16.28 4.24 -22.07
N THR A 227 16.70 3.28 -21.25
CA THR A 227 16.20 3.12 -19.87
C THR A 227 16.60 4.30 -18.98
N ARG A 228 17.81 4.84 -19.12
CA ARG A 228 18.30 5.98 -18.31
C ARG A 228 17.53 7.28 -18.54
N GLY A 229 17.02 7.48 -19.76
CA GLY A 229 16.18 8.63 -20.09
C GLY A 229 14.73 8.44 -19.67
N SER A 230 14.29 7.19 -19.49
CA SER A 230 12.91 6.83 -19.18
C SER A 230 12.60 7.05 -17.70
N LYS A 231 11.32 7.32 -17.40
CA LYS A 231 10.85 7.47 -16.03
C LYS A 231 10.15 6.20 -15.57
N PHE A 232 10.58 5.70 -14.42
CA PHE A 232 9.99 4.55 -13.75
C PHE A 232 9.39 4.98 -12.41
N ILE A 233 8.23 4.42 -12.08
CA ILE A 233 7.50 4.63 -10.85
C ILE A 233 7.41 3.28 -10.13
N LYS A 234 7.49 3.27 -8.80
CA LYS A 234 7.27 2.06 -8.02
C LYS A 234 5.82 1.61 -8.18
N PHE A 235 5.61 0.34 -8.46
CA PHE A 235 4.29 -0.26 -8.60
C PHE A 235 4.19 -1.50 -7.73
N GLN A 236 3.06 -1.64 -7.05
CA GLN A 236 2.75 -2.79 -6.22
C GLN A 236 1.28 -3.14 -6.38
N GLU A 237 0.99 -4.43 -6.53
CA GLU A 237 -0.38 -4.94 -6.54
C GLU A 237 -0.72 -5.55 -5.17
N ILE A 238 -1.83 -5.12 -4.60
CA ILE A 238 -2.32 -5.59 -3.30
C ILE A 238 -3.74 -6.13 -3.49
N LYS A 239 -4.03 -7.30 -2.93
CA LYS A 239 -5.39 -7.86 -2.89
C LYS A 239 -5.95 -7.72 -1.50
N ILE A 240 -7.10 -7.04 -1.41
CA ILE A 240 -7.86 -6.91 -0.17
C ILE A 240 -9.06 -7.83 -0.19
N GLN A 241 -9.48 -8.26 0.98
CA GLN A 241 -10.69 -9.04 1.21
C GLN A 241 -11.62 -8.29 2.17
N GLU A 242 -12.92 -8.52 2.02
CA GLU A 242 -13.94 -8.03 2.97
C GLU A 242 -13.62 -8.46 4.39
N HIS A 243 -13.85 -7.57 5.35
CA HIS A 243 -13.79 -7.92 6.77
C HIS A 243 -14.87 -8.96 7.10
N THR A 244 -14.51 -10.00 7.85
CA THR A 244 -15.41 -11.12 8.19
C THR A 244 -16.73 -10.66 8.82
N ASP A 245 -16.67 -9.65 9.70
CA ASP A 245 -17.87 -9.10 10.39
C ASP A 245 -18.92 -8.51 9.45
N GLN A 246 -18.51 -8.09 8.25
CA GLN A 246 -19.38 -7.42 7.29
C GLN A 246 -19.95 -8.41 6.26
N VAL A 247 -19.56 -9.68 6.33
CA VAL A 247 -20.02 -10.72 5.42
C VAL A 247 -21.38 -11.23 5.88
N PRO A 248 -22.45 -11.11 5.07
CA PRO A 248 -23.74 -11.68 5.42
C PRO A 248 -23.68 -13.21 5.40
N ILE A 249 -24.43 -13.81 6.31
CA ILE A 249 -24.51 -15.26 6.53
C ILE A 249 -24.82 -15.97 5.20
N GLY A 250 -23.99 -16.94 4.83
CA GLY A 250 -24.16 -17.78 3.63
C GLY A 250 -23.44 -17.30 2.37
N ASN A 251 -22.81 -16.11 2.38
CA ASN A 251 -22.03 -15.62 1.24
C ASN A 251 -20.53 -15.73 1.48
N ILE A 252 -19.78 -15.99 0.40
CA ILE A 252 -18.32 -15.98 0.42
C ILE A 252 -17.81 -14.52 0.45
N PRO A 253 -16.77 -14.20 1.23
CA PRO A 253 -16.11 -12.89 1.20
C PRO A 253 -15.55 -12.58 -0.20
N ARG A 254 -15.74 -11.34 -0.67
CA ARG A 254 -15.22 -10.89 -1.96
C ARG A 254 -13.83 -10.28 -1.80
N SER A 255 -13.03 -10.39 -2.86
CA SER A 255 -11.72 -9.77 -2.97
C SER A 255 -11.69 -8.67 -4.02
N MET A 256 -10.86 -7.66 -3.80
CA MET A 256 -10.61 -6.55 -4.72
C MET A 256 -9.11 -6.35 -4.92
N THR A 257 -8.71 -6.01 -6.15
CA THR A 257 -7.32 -5.64 -6.48
C THR A 257 -7.11 -4.15 -6.35
N ILE A 258 -6.05 -3.77 -5.66
CA ILE A 258 -5.59 -2.41 -5.43
C ILE A 258 -4.25 -2.22 -6.13
N TRP A 259 -4.13 -1.11 -6.85
CA TRP A 259 -2.87 -0.67 -7.45
C TRP A 259 -2.29 0.46 -6.62
N CYS A 260 -1.12 0.19 -6.05
CA CYS A 260 -0.35 1.18 -5.31
C CYS A 260 0.80 1.66 -6.18
N ARG A 261 0.84 2.97 -6.42
CA ARG A 261 1.88 3.64 -7.22
C ARG A 261 2.70 4.54 -6.31
N GLY A 262 3.99 4.64 -6.60
CA GLY A 262 4.86 5.63 -6.00
C GLY A 262 5.25 5.34 -4.56
N MET A 263 5.18 6.34 -3.70
CA MET A 263 5.56 6.24 -2.29
C MET A 263 4.59 5.39 -1.45
N ASN A 264 3.35 5.17 -1.91
CA ASN A 264 2.37 4.29 -1.24
C ASN A 264 2.70 2.79 -1.33
N THR A 265 3.87 2.43 -1.86
CA THR A 265 4.34 1.05 -1.95
C THR A 265 5.02 0.62 -0.64
N ARG A 266 4.89 -0.66 -0.27
CA ARG A 266 5.40 -1.28 0.98
C ARG A 266 4.82 -0.74 2.29
N VAL A 267 3.65 -0.09 2.24
CA VAL A 267 2.99 0.43 3.45
C VAL A 267 2.29 -0.68 4.25
N CYS A 268 1.68 -1.66 3.57
CA CYS A 268 0.92 -2.73 4.22
C CYS A 268 1.53 -4.11 4.00
N GLN A 269 1.30 -5.00 4.96
CA GLN A 269 1.67 -6.40 4.92
C GLN A 269 0.42 -7.29 4.83
N PRO A 270 0.53 -8.54 4.33
CA PRO A 270 -0.54 -9.52 4.42
C PRO A 270 -0.97 -9.75 5.87
N GLY A 271 -2.28 -9.74 6.13
CA GLY A 271 -2.87 -9.84 7.47
C GLY A 271 -3.31 -8.50 8.06
N ASP A 272 -2.79 -7.38 7.55
CA ASP A 272 -3.14 -6.06 8.07
C ASP A 272 -4.58 -5.67 7.73
N HIS A 273 -5.30 -5.13 8.71
CA HIS A 273 -6.57 -4.47 8.47
C HIS A 273 -6.28 -3.04 8.03
N ILE A 274 -6.72 -2.70 6.82
CA ILE A 274 -6.43 -1.40 6.21
C ILE A 274 -7.70 -0.68 5.78
N SER A 275 -7.64 0.65 5.85
CA SER A 275 -8.56 1.55 5.20
C SER A 275 -7.82 2.21 4.03
N VAL A 276 -8.27 1.94 2.80
CA VAL A 276 -7.67 2.49 1.59
C VAL A 276 -8.58 3.54 0.99
N GLY A 277 -8.09 4.77 0.88
CA GLY A 277 -8.68 5.84 0.09
C GLY A 277 -8.14 5.79 -1.34
N GLY A 278 -9.02 5.62 -2.32
CA GLY A 278 -8.62 5.45 -3.71
C GLY A 278 -9.73 5.68 -4.72
N ILE A 279 -9.35 5.69 -5.99
CA ILE A 279 -10.26 5.87 -7.13
C ILE A 279 -10.64 4.51 -7.68
N PHE A 280 -11.93 4.24 -7.81
CA PHE A 280 -12.41 2.99 -8.40
C PHE A 280 -12.49 3.09 -9.92
N LEU A 281 -11.68 2.29 -10.64
CA LEU A 281 -11.55 2.37 -12.10
C LEU A 281 -11.71 0.98 -12.76
N PRO A 282 -12.36 0.93 -13.94
CA PRO A 282 -12.34 -0.27 -14.77
C PRO A 282 -11.00 -0.40 -15.51
N LEU A 283 -10.48 -1.62 -15.59
CA LEU A 283 -9.37 -2.00 -16.44
C LEU A 283 -9.90 -2.67 -17.70
N LEU A 284 -9.55 -2.10 -18.85
CA LEU A 284 -9.79 -2.73 -20.14
C LEU A 284 -8.60 -3.64 -20.47
N ARG A 285 -8.84 -4.95 -20.53
CA ARG A 285 -7.86 -5.90 -21.07
C ARG A 285 -7.98 -5.93 -22.59
N THR A 286 -6.86 -5.74 -23.27
CA THR A 286 -6.76 -5.78 -24.73
C THR A 286 -6.49 -7.20 -25.23
N GLY A 287 -6.82 -7.49 -26.49
CA GLY A 287 -6.49 -8.75 -27.18
C GLY A 287 -7.55 -9.87 -27.04
N PHE A 288 -7.13 -11.13 -27.15
CA PHE A 288 -8.03 -12.31 -27.16
C PHE A 288 -8.92 -12.44 -25.91
N ARG A 289 -8.49 -11.90 -24.76
CA ARG A 289 -9.30 -11.85 -23.53
C ARG A 289 -10.48 -10.89 -23.65
N GLN A 290 -10.36 -9.81 -24.42
CA GLN A 290 -11.47 -8.89 -24.70
C GLN A 290 -12.58 -9.58 -25.50
N MET A 291 -12.19 -10.46 -26.43
CA MET A 291 -13.12 -11.18 -27.30
C MET A 291 -13.95 -12.23 -26.53
N THR A 292 -13.37 -12.83 -25.48
CA THR A 292 -14.08 -13.78 -24.60
C THR A 292 -14.87 -13.10 -23.48
N GLN A 293 -14.39 -11.97 -22.96
CA GLN A 293 -15.05 -11.25 -21.86
C GLN A 293 -16.07 -10.19 -22.30
N GLY A 294 -16.15 -9.86 -23.59
CA GLY A 294 -17.14 -8.91 -24.11
C GLY A 294 -16.98 -7.52 -23.49
N LEU A 295 -18.04 -7.01 -22.85
CA LEU A 295 -18.06 -5.72 -22.13
C LEU A 295 -17.74 -5.85 -20.63
N LEU A 296 -17.43 -7.05 -20.13
CA LEU A 296 -17.06 -7.26 -18.73
C LEU A 296 -15.66 -6.70 -18.50
N SER A 297 -15.57 -5.55 -17.84
CA SER A 297 -14.31 -4.97 -17.41
C SER A 297 -13.91 -5.51 -16.04
N ASP A 298 -12.68 -5.99 -15.90
CA ASP A 298 -12.06 -6.16 -14.59
C ASP A 298 -11.97 -4.78 -13.92
N THR A 299 -12.06 -4.72 -12.59
CA THR A 299 -12.01 -3.43 -11.86
C THR A 299 -10.86 -3.43 -10.87
N PHE A 300 -10.22 -2.28 -10.69
CA PHE A 300 -9.18 -2.08 -9.68
C PHE A 300 -9.38 -0.75 -8.96
N LEU A 301 -8.81 -0.66 -7.76
CA LEU A 301 -8.77 0.56 -6.97
C LEU A 301 -7.37 1.19 -7.08
N GLU A 302 -7.26 2.42 -7.56
CA GLU A 302 -6.00 3.18 -7.54
C GLU A 302 -5.84 3.87 -6.19
N ALA A 303 -4.86 3.46 -5.38
CA ALA A 303 -4.70 3.92 -4.01
C ALA A 303 -4.00 5.28 -3.91
N HIS A 304 -4.65 6.24 -3.24
CA HIS A 304 -4.06 7.53 -2.88
C HIS A 304 -3.56 7.58 -1.44
N ARG A 305 -4.26 6.94 -0.51
CA ARG A 305 -3.82 6.86 0.89
C ARG A 305 -4.20 5.51 1.48
N ILE A 306 -3.24 4.89 2.15
CA ILE A 306 -3.43 3.65 2.90
C ILE A 306 -3.24 3.99 4.37
N VAL A 307 -4.24 3.69 5.19
CA VAL A 307 -4.17 3.83 6.64
C VAL A 307 -4.31 2.43 7.23
N LEU A 308 -3.32 2.04 8.03
CA LEU A 308 -3.35 0.79 8.79
C LEU A 308 -4.25 1.01 10.01
N LEU A 309 -5.25 0.16 10.19
CA LEU A 309 -6.17 0.24 11.34
C LEU A 309 -5.61 -0.53 12.54
N ASN A 310 -4.93 -1.65 12.29
CA ASN A 310 -4.24 -2.40 13.35
C ASN A 310 -3.18 -1.51 14.02
N LYS A 311 -2.34 -0.87 13.21
CA LYS A 311 -1.27 0.00 13.74
C LYS A 311 -1.74 1.32 14.32
N SER A 312 -2.96 1.80 14.10
CA SER A 312 -3.44 2.97 14.87
C SER A 312 -3.81 2.59 16.30
N GLU A 313 -4.15 1.33 16.55
CA GLU A 313 -4.22 0.80 17.92
C GLU A 313 -2.80 0.51 18.43
N ASP A 314 -1.88 0.00 17.59
CA ASP A 314 -0.50 -0.29 18.01
C ASP A 314 0.40 0.96 18.19
N GLU A 315 0.29 2.02 17.38
CA GLU A 315 1.02 3.30 17.58
C GLU A 315 0.46 4.05 18.80
N GLU A 316 -0.85 3.94 19.08
CA GLU A 316 -1.41 4.40 20.37
C GLU A 316 -0.91 3.56 21.57
N ILE A 317 -0.39 2.34 21.36
CA ILE A 317 0.15 1.47 22.41
C ILE A 317 1.69 1.57 22.51
N GLU A 318 2.41 1.75 21.40
CA GLU A 318 3.86 1.97 21.37
C GLU A 318 4.23 3.38 21.86
N ASP A 319 3.42 4.41 21.57
CA ASP A 319 3.58 5.76 22.15
C ASP A 319 2.97 5.87 23.56
N ARG A 320 2.19 4.86 23.99
CA ARG A 320 1.88 4.63 25.41
C ARG A 320 2.87 3.62 25.97
N GLU A 321 4.13 4.01 26.10
CA GLU A 321 4.84 3.62 27.32
C GLU A 321 3.89 4.00 28.46
N MET A 322 3.26 3.01 29.11
CA MET A 322 2.45 3.24 30.30
C MET A 322 3.23 4.21 31.17
N SER A 323 2.62 5.35 31.50
CA SER A 323 3.27 6.32 32.37
C SER A 323 3.80 5.57 33.59
N GLU A 324 5.05 5.82 33.99
CA GLU A 324 5.68 5.12 35.12
C GLU A 324 4.76 5.13 36.36
N ALA A 325 3.89 6.14 36.49
CA ALA A 325 2.84 6.24 37.50
C ALA A 325 1.80 5.09 37.46
N GLU A 326 1.21 4.77 36.29
CA GLU A 326 0.25 3.67 36.16
C GLU A 326 0.93 2.32 36.42
N MET A 327 2.19 2.21 36.02
CA MET A 327 3.00 1.02 36.25
C MET A 327 3.28 0.85 37.76
N THR A 328 3.61 1.92 38.48
CA THR A 328 3.77 1.87 39.94
C THR A 328 2.49 1.55 40.69
N ASP A 329 1.33 2.01 40.21
CA ASP A 329 0.03 1.71 40.81
C ASP A 329 -0.32 0.22 40.64
N ILE A 330 -0.07 -0.34 39.45
CA ILE A 330 -0.28 -1.76 39.17
C ILE A 330 0.70 -2.64 39.98
N PHE A 331 1.96 -2.21 40.15
CA PHE A 331 2.95 -2.93 40.95
C PHE A 331 2.76 -2.78 42.47
N ALA A 332 2.06 -1.75 42.93
CA ALA A 332 1.75 -1.57 44.35
C ALA A 332 0.69 -2.58 44.86
N GLU A 333 -0.09 -3.16 43.95
CA GLU A 333 -1.04 -4.23 44.28
C GLU A 333 -0.32 -5.57 44.55
N LYS A 334 -0.65 -6.20 45.68
CA LYS A 334 0.09 -7.38 46.19
C LYS A 334 -0.19 -8.70 45.46
N ASP A 335 -1.24 -8.78 44.63
CA ASP A 335 -1.68 -10.02 43.97
C ASP A 335 -1.80 -9.89 42.44
N LEU A 336 -0.87 -9.16 41.81
CA LEU A 336 -0.89 -8.90 40.36
C LEU A 336 -0.93 -10.20 39.51
N TYR A 337 -0.12 -11.20 39.89
CA TYR A 337 -0.01 -12.46 39.14
C TYR A 337 -1.34 -13.24 39.10
N ASP A 338 -2.00 -13.37 40.25
CA ASP A 338 -3.27 -14.08 40.34
C ASP A 338 -4.41 -13.29 39.68
N ARG A 339 -4.40 -11.96 39.81
CA ARG A 339 -5.37 -11.08 39.14
C ARG A 339 -5.26 -11.13 37.62
N LEU A 340 -4.04 -11.10 37.08
CA LEU A 340 -3.80 -11.25 35.65
C LEU A 340 -4.22 -12.63 35.15
N ALA A 341 -3.91 -13.69 35.90
CA ALA A 341 -4.35 -15.03 35.56
C ALA A 341 -5.87 -15.16 35.56
N MET A 342 -6.58 -14.59 36.54
CA MET A 342 -8.05 -14.57 36.56
C MET A 342 -8.66 -13.73 35.44
N SER A 343 -7.94 -12.71 34.96
CA SER A 343 -8.35 -11.86 33.83
C SER A 343 -8.25 -12.56 32.48
N ILE A 344 -7.51 -13.67 32.38
CA ILE A 344 -7.52 -14.52 31.19
C ILE A 344 -8.80 -15.37 31.18
N ALA A 345 -9.62 -15.17 30.15
CA ALA A 345 -10.90 -15.85 29.95
C ALA A 345 -11.80 -15.84 31.21
N PRO A 346 -12.29 -14.67 31.65
CA PRO A 346 -13.09 -14.56 32.89
C PRO A 346 -14.45 -15.28 32.79
N GLU A 347 -14.91 -15.58 31.58
CA GLU A 347 -16.13 -16.35 31.30
C GLU A 347 -16.07 -17.79 31.83
N ILE A 348 -14.87 -18.35 31.99
CA ILE A 348 -14.66 -19.72 32.48
C ILE A 348 -14.24 -19.65 33.95
N TYR A 349 -15.08 -20.22 34.82
CA TYR A 349 -14.77 -20.37 36.23
C TYR A 349 -13.81 -21.54 36.48
N GLY A 350 -12.84 -21.36 37.38
CA GLY A 350 -11.85 -22.36 37.76
C GLY A 350 -10.62 -22.42 36.83
N HIS A 351 -9.92 -23.56 36.86
CA HIS A 351 -8.68 -23.81 36.10
C HIS A 351 -7.59 -22.73 36.25
N GLU A 352 -7.39 -22.24 37.48
CA GLU A 352 -6.44 -21.17 37.78
C GLU A 352 -5.01 -21.52 37.35
N ASP A 353 -4.58 -22.76 37.56
CA ASP A 353 -3.24 -23.22 37.17
C ASP A 353 -3.04 -23.22 35.64
N ILE A 354 -4.09 -23.55 34.89
CA ILE A 354 -4.04 -23.53 33.41
C ILE A 354 -3.97 -22.09 32.93
N LYS A 355 -4.76 -21.18 33.51
CA LYS A 355 -4.73 -19.75 33.16
C LYS A 355 -3.37 -19.13 33.49
N LYS A 356 -2.76 -19.51 34.61
CA LYS A 356 -1.38 -19.13 34.97
C LYS A 356 -0.37 -19.62 33.95
N ALA A 357 -0.48 -20.87 33.48
CA ALA A 357 0.39 -21.40 32.43
C ALA A 357 0.22 -20.65 31.09
N LEU A 358 -1.02 -20.29 30.73
CA LEU A 358 -1.30 -19.48 29.53
C LEU A 358 -0.78 -18.03 29.66
N LEU A 359 -0.81 -17.45 30.87
CA LEU A 359 -0.19 -16.15 31.13
C LEU A 359 1.33 -16.19 30.86
N LEU A 360 2.01 -17.22 31.37
CA LEU A 360 3.44 -17.42 31.12
C LEU A 360 3.74 -17.66 29.63
N LEU A 361 2.83 -18.32 28.91
CA LEU A 361 2.94 -18.49 27.46
C LEU A 361 2.86 -17.15 26.71
N LEU A 362 1.97 -16.24 27.13
CA LEU A 362 1.80 -14.92 26.53
C LEU A 362 3.00 -13.99 26.79
N VAL A 363 3.58 -14.06 27.99
CA VAL A 363 4.79 -13.29 28.34
C VAL A 363 6.03 -13.88 27.67
N GLY A 364 6.06 -15.21 27.48
CA GLY A 364 7.18 -15.92 26.91
C GLY A 364 8.39 -16.00 27.85
N GLY A 365 9.53 -16.41 27.30
CA GLY A 365 10.80 -16.53 28.01
C GLY A 365 11.94 -15.87 27.23
N ILE A 366 13.09 -15.75 27.88
CA ILE A 366 14.27 -15.12 27.29
C ILE A 366 15.08 -16.18 26.53
N ASP A 367 15.28 -15.96 25.23
CA ASP A 367 16.23 -16.73 24.42
C ASP A 367 17.66 -16.47 24.93
N LYS A 368 18.40 -17.55 25.21
CA LYS A 368 19.81 -17.46 25.66
C LYS A 368 20.71 -18.15 24.65
N SER A 369 21.83 -17.52 24.32
CA SER A 369 22.85 -18.12 23.43
C SER A 369 24.20 -18.28 24.12
N PRO A 370 24.32 -19.11 25.19
CA PRO A 370 25.61 -19.37 25.80
C PRO A 370 26.45 -20.23 24.83
N GLN A 371 27.61 -19.72 24.41
CA GLN A 371 28.61 -20.44 23.61
C GLN A 371 28.13 -20.88 22.20
N GLY A 372 27.31 -20.06 21.53
CA GLY A 372 26.92 -20.30 20.13
C GLY A 372 25.80 -21.32 19.92
N MET A 373 25.36 -22.01 20.99
CA MET A 373 24.14 -22.82 20.97
C MET A 373 22.95 -21.96 21.41
N LYS A 374 21.94 -21.82 20.54
CA LYS A 374 20.71 -21.08 20.87
C LYS A 374 19.81 -21.97 21.74
N ILE A 375 19.53 -21.55 22.97
CA ILE A 375 18.54 -22.15 23.86
C ILE A 375 17.25 -21.37 23.71
N ARG A 376 16.19 -22.07 23.30
CA ARG A 376 14.84 -21.50 23.13
C ARG A 376 14.25 -21.06 24.48
N GLY A 377 13.68 -19.86 24.50
CA GLY A 377 12.85 -19.33 25.59
C GLY A 377 11.35 -19.54 25.38
N ASN A 378 10.94 -19.98 24.19
CA ASN A 378 9.52 -20.14 23.84
C ASN A 378 8.92 -21.38 24.53
N ILE A 379 7.78 -21.19 25.18
CA ILE A 379 7.04 -22.22 25.89
C ILE A 379 6.04 -22.86 24.92
N ASN A 380 5.94 -24.20 24.93
CA ASN A 380 4.89 -24.92 24.21
C ASN A 380 4.00 -25.62 25.23
N VAL A 381 2.70 -25.30 25.24
CA VAL A 381 1.72 -25.87 26.18
C VAL A 381 0.73 -26.76 25.42
N CYS A 382 0.48 -27.96 25.93
CA CYS A 382 -0.52 -28.88 25.40
C CYS A 382 -1.64 -29.08 26.43
N LEU A 383 -2.89 -28.83 26.02
CA LEU A 383 -4.07 -29.03 26.87
C LEU A 383 -4.72 -30.38 26.54
N MET A 384 -4.67 -31.31 27.50
CA MET A 384 -5.29 -32.63 27.38
C MET A 384 -6.47 -32.75 28.37
N GLY A 385 -7.57 -33.38 27.94
CA GLY A 385 -8.74 -33.58 28.78
C GLY A 385 -9.98 -33.99 27.98
N ASP A 386 -11.08 -34.24 28.67
CA ASP A 386 -12.34 -34.66 28.07
C ASP A 386 -12.99 -33.55 27.21
N PRO A 387 -13.94 -33.89 26.32
CA PRO A 387 -14.79 -32.87 25.71
C PRO A 387 -15.64 -32.18 26.80
N GLY A 388 -15.72 -30.85 26.77
CA GLY A 388 -16.56 -30.06 27.70
C GLY A 388 -15.81 -29.19 28.72
N VAL A 389 -14.50 -29.34 28.88
CA VAL A 389 -13.65 -28.47 29.74
C VAL A 389 -13.26 -27.12 29.09
N ALA A 390 -14.06 -26.63 28.13
CA ALA A 390 -13.86 -25.34 27.46
C ALA A 390 -12.45 -25.07 26.85
N LYS A 391 -11.67 -26.11 26.54
CA LYS A 391 -10.30 -26.01 25.98
C LYS A 391 -10.24 -25.15 24.71
N SER A 392 -11.15 -25.36 23.76
CA SER A 392 -11.22 -24.58 22.52
C SER A 392 -11.55 -23.10 22.76
N GLN A 393 -12.34 -22.80 23.80
CA GLN A 393 -12.67 -21.42 24.18
C GLN A 393 -11.46 -20.72 24.82
N LEU A 394 -10.68 -21.42 25.65
CA LEU A 394 -9.41 -20.91 26.17
C LEU A 394 -8.42 -20.60 25.04
N LEU A 395 -8.24 -21.52 24.09
CA LEU A 395 -7.38 -21.32 22.91
C LEU A 395 -7.86 -20.14 22.06
N SER A 396 -9.16 -20.05 21.79
CA SER A 396 -9.73 -18.94 21.02
C SER A 396 -9.56 -17.59 21.73
N TYR A 397 -9.61 -17.58 23.06
CA TYR A 397 -9.39 -16.36 23.84
C TYR A 397 -7.93 -15.90 23.75
N VAL A 398 -6.97 -16.82 23.88
CA VAL A 398 -5.54 -16.54 23.71
C VAL A 398 -5.25 -16.02 22.29
N ASN A 399 -5.86 -16.62 21.27
CA ASN A 399 -5.74 -16.14 19.89
C ASN A 399 -6.33 -14.74 19.64
N ARG A 400 -7.26 -14.29 20.49
CA ARG A 400 -7.78 -12.91 20.39
C ARG A 400 -6.89 -11.92 21.14
N LEU A 401 -6.25 -12.37 22.22
CA LEU A 401 -5.44 -11.53 23.08
C LEU A 401 -4.02 -11.32 22.53
N ALA A 402 -3.44 -12.35 21.92
CA ALA A 402 -2.09 -12.29 21.37
C ALA A 402 -2.05 -11.50 20.04
N GLN A 403 -1.21 -10.46 19.99
CA GLN A 403 -1.04 -9.54 18.85
C GLN A 403 -0.77 -10.25 17.53
N ARG A 404 0.02 -11.33 17.57
CA ARG A 404 0.34 -12.15 16.41
C ARG A 404 -0.02 -13.60 16.73
N SER A 405 -1.19 -14.03 16.33
CA SER A 405 -1.63 -15.40 16.54
C SER A 405 -2.45 -15.95 15.39
N GLN A 406 -2.39 -17.27 15.23
CA GLN A 406 -3.12 -17.99 14.20
C GLN A 406 -3.85 -19.17 14.82
N TYR A 407 -5.16 -19.27 14.55
CA TYR A 407 -5.98 -20.39 14.98
C TYR A 407 -6.17 -21.38 13.84
N THR A 408 -5.84 -22.63 14.11
CA THR A 408 -5.94 -23.74 13.16
C THR A 408 -6.54 -24.97 13.81
N THR A 409 -7.17 -25.82 13.00
CA THR A 409 -7.69 -27.11 13.45
C THR A 409 -6.91 -28.23 12.81
N GLY A 410 -6.71 -29.33 13.54
CA GLY A 410 -5.89 -30.44 13.07
C GLY A 410 -6.40 -31.11 11.78
N ARG A 411 -7.70 -30.95 11.46
CA ARG A 411 -8.29 -31.37 10.18
C ARG A 411 -8.33 -30.27 9.13
N GLY A 412 -8.43 -29.02 9.53
CA GLY A 412 -8.55 -27.87 8.64
C GLY A 412 -7.21 -27.43 8.05
N SER A 413 -6.10 -27.83 8.67
CA SER A 413 -4.76 -27.42 8.28
C SER A 413 -3.94 -28.63 7.85
N SER A 414 -3.78 -28.78 6.54
CA SER A 414 -2.80 -29.71 5.96
C SER A 414 -1.37 -29.17 6.13
N GLY A 415 -0.36 -30.01 5.96
CA GLY A 415 1.04 -29.60 6.06
C GLY A 415 1.40 -28.41 5.16
N VAL A 416 0.71 -28.25 4.02
CA VAL A 416 0.83 -27.06 3.14
C VAL A 416 0.31 -25.79 3.82
N GLY A 417 -0.83 -25.89 4.52
CA GLY A 417 -1.45 -24.77 5.24
C GLY A 417 -0.74 -24.43 6.56
N LEU A 418 0.03 -25.36 7.14
CA LEU A 418 0.85 -25.12 8.32
C LEU A 418 2.22 -24.53 7.97
N THR A 419 2.89 -25.08 6.96
CA THR A 419 4.27 -24.71 6.58
C THR A 419 4.29 -23.56 5.57
N SER A 420 4.21 -23.87 4.29
CA SER A 420 4.06 -22.90 3.21
C SER A 420 3.49 -23.55 1.95
N ALA A 421 2.90 -22.71 1.12
CA ALA A 421 2.38 -23.07 -0.19
C ALA A 421 3.15 -22.29 -1.28
N LEU A 422 3.37 -22.93 -2.43
CA LEU A 422 3.86 -22.22 -3.62
C LEU A 422 2.66 -21.74 -4.43
N ILE A 423 2.55 -20.43 -4.63
CA ILE A 423 1.51 -19.82 -5.43
C ILE A 423 2.14 -19.06 -6.58
N LYS A 424 1.59 -19.24 -7.78
CA LYS A 424 2.03 -18.52 -8.96
C LYS A 424 1.51 -17.07 -8.94
N ASP A 425 2.40 -16.10 -9.14
CA ASP A 425 2.02 -14.70 -9.27
C ASP A 425 1.32 -14.44 -10.61
N PRO A 426 0.07 -13.90 -10.63
CA PRO A 426 -0.65 -13.69 -11.88
C PRO A 426 0.04 -12.69 -12.83
N VAL A 427 0.94 -11.85 -12.31
CA VAL A 427 1.66 -10.84 -13.09
C VAL A 427 2.99 -11.37 -13.63
N THR A 428 3.88 -11.85 -12.77
CA THR A 428 5.22 -12.32 -13.21
C THR A 428 5.25 -13.79 -13.63
N ASN A 429 4.20 -14.56 -13.33
CA ASN A 429 4.21 -16.01 -13.46
C ASN A 429 5.31 -16.71 -12.63
N GLU A 430 5.95 -15.99 -11.72
CA GLU A 430 6.93 -16.55 -10.78
C GLU A 430 6.21 -17.31 -9.66
N LEU A 431 6.89 -18.31 -9.12
CA LEU A 431 6.41 -19.06 -7.97
C LEU A 431 6.82 -18.30 -6.70
N VAL A 432 5.84 -17.80 -5.97
CA VAL A 432 6.03 -17.11 -4.68
C VAL A 432 5.66 -18.08 -3.57
N LEU A 433 6.46 -18.10 -2.50
CA LEU A 433 6.16 -18.84 -1.28
C LEU A 433 5.18 -18.02 -0.43
N GLU A 434 4.01 -18.58 -0.15
CA GLU A 434 3.04 -18.07 0.81
C GLU A 434 3.19 -18.85 2.12
N GLY A 435 3.45 -18.14 3.22
CA GLY A 435 3.60 -18.74 4.54
C GLY A 435 2.28 -19.35 5.03
N GLY A 436 2.36 -20.55 5.60
CA GLY A 436 1.26 -21.17 6.32
C GLY A 436 1.11 -20.60 7.74
N ALA A 437 0.20 -21.15 8.52
CA ALA A 437 -0.15 -20.66 9.85
C ALA A 437 1.05 -20.56 10.80
N LEU A 438 2.02 -21.50 10.74
CA LEU A 438 3.21 -21.46 11.60
C LEU A 438 4.17 -20.35 11.20
N VAL A 439 4.33 -20.10 9.88
CA VAL A 439 5.18 -19.02 9.36
C VAL A 439 4.57 -17.65 9.67
N LEU A 440 3.25 -17.53 9.56
CA LEU A 440 2.54 -16.30 9.85
C LEU A 440 2.56 -15.97 11.36
N ALA A 441 2.54 -16.99 12.21
CA ALA A 441 2.60 -16.87 13.67
C ALA A 441 4.02 -16.76 14.26
N ASP A 442 5.04 -16.51 13.43
CA ASP A 442 6.41 -16.31 13.93
C ASP A 442 6.48 -15.19 14.99
N GLN A 443 7.29 -15.41 16.03
CA GLN A 443 7.36 -14.57 17.24
C GLN A 443 6.03 -14.33 17.97
N GLY A 444 5.01 -15.12 17.64
CA GLY A 444 3.67 -15.06 18.21
C GLY A 444 3.22 -16.42 18.77
N ILE A 445 1.90 -16.65 18.76
CA ILE A 445 1.31 -17.90 19.26
C ILE A 445 0.49 -18.58 18.16
N CYS A 446 0.86 -19.80 17.78
CA CYS A 446 0.03 -20.64 16.92
C CYS A 446 -0.88 -21.52 17.79
N CYS A 447 -2.19 -21.32 17.70
CA CYS A 447 -3.20 -22.11 18.38
C CYS A 447 -3.65 -23.27 17.48
N ILE A 448 -3.46 -24.50 17.94
CA ILE A 448 -3.87 -25.72 17.22
C ILE A 448 -4.91 -26.46 18.05
N ASP A 449 -6.12 -26.61 17.51
CA ASP A 449 -7.18 -27.42 18.10
C ASP A 449 -7.25 -28.81 17.44
N GLU A 450 -7.80 -29.80 18.12
CA GLU A 450 -7.92 -31.20 17.65
C GLU A 450 -6.59 -31.79 17.15
N PHE A 451 -5.51 -31.61 17.92
CA PHE A 451 -4.17 -32.11 17.57
C PHE A 451 -4.14 -33.62 17.32
N ASP A 452 -5.01 -34.40 17.98
CA ASP A 452 -5.14 -35.85 17.79
C ASP A 452 -5.63 -36.23 16.38
N LYS A 453 -6.34 -35.32 15.69
CA LYS A 453 -6.86 -35.54 14.33
C LYS A 453 -5.89 -35.19 13.22
N MET A 454 -4.73 -34.64 13.55
CA MET A 454 -3.68 -34.33 12.56
C MET A 454 -3.07 -35.59 11.95
N THR A 455 -2.71 -35.51 10.67
CA THR A 455 -2.00 -36.59 9.99
C THR A 455 -0.57 -36.75 10.52
N GLU A 456 0.00 -37.94 10.42
CA GLU A 456 1.36 -38.20 10.90
C GLU A 456 2.41 -37.36 10.15
N HIS A 457 2.21 -37.09 8.86
CA HIS A 457 3.09 -36.22 8.09
C HIS A 457 3.10 -34.79 8.64
N ASP A 458 1.93 -34.23 8.94
CA ASP A 458 1.83 -32.86 9.47
C ASP A 458 2.43 -32.76 10.88
N ARG A 459 2.38 -33.84 11.67
CA ARG A 459 3.05 -33.89 12.98
C ARG A 459 4.58 -33.81 12.86
N THR A 460 5.17 -34.41 11.82
CA THR A 460 6.63 -34.32 11.60
C THR A 460 7.10 -32.88 11.35
N ALA A 461 6.31 -32.10 10.62
CA ALA A 461 6.59 -30.68 10.40
C ALA A 461 6.54 -29.88 11.72
N ILE A 462 5.58 -30.19 12.61
CA ILE A 462 5.51 -29.54 13.93
C ILE A 462 6.71 -29.93 14.80
N TYR A 463 7.17 -31.17 14.77
CA TYR A 463 8.36 -31.58 15.52
C TYR A 463 9.60 -30.80 15.10
N GLU A 464 9.77 -30.55 13.80
CA GLU A 464 10.87 -29.72 13.29
C GLU A 464 10.80 -28.28 13.85
N VAL A 465 9.62 -27.66 13.82
CA VAL A 465 9.42 -26.31 14.35
C VAL A 465 9.66 -26.25 15.86
N MET A 466 9.19 -27.25 16.60
CA MET A 466 9.38 -27.30 18.04
C MET A 466 10.87 -27.47 18.39
N GLU A 467 11.61 -28.32 17.67
CA GLU A 467 13.01 -28.63 17.99
C GLU A 467 13.98 -27.55 17.51
N GLN A 468 13.86 -27.11 16.25
CA GLN A 468 14.85 -26.27 15.58
C GLN A 468 14.38 -24.83 15.34
N GLN A 469 13.08 -24.52 15.55
CA GLN A 469 12.45 -23.26 15.15
C GLN A 469 12.64 -22.96 13.65
N THR A 470 12.77 -24.01 12.83
CA THR A 470 12.93 -23.91 11.38
C THR A 470 11.87 -24.75 10.68
N ILE A 471 11.55 -24.37 9.44
CA ILE A 471 10.63 -25.10 8.58
C ILE A 471 11.37 -25.40 7.27
N SER A 472 11.68 -26.68 7.04
CA SER A 472 12.25 -27.16 5.78
C SER A 472 11.14 -27.48 4.77
N ILE A 473 11.30 -27.03 3.52
CA ILE A 473 10.30 -27.22 2.46
C ILE A 473 10.98 -27.85 1.25
N ALA A 474 10.79 -29.15 1.04
CA ALA A 474 11.31 -29.88 -0.11
C ALA A 474 10.19 -30.14 -1.14
N LYS A 475 9.71 -29.11 -1.84
CA LYS A 475 8.60 -29.24 -2.82
C LYS A 475 8.96 -28.86 -4.27
N VAL A 476 10.07 -28.18 -4.47
CA VAL A 476 10.71 -27.90 -5.76
C VAL A 476 12.21 -28.08 -5.52
N ASN A 477 13.03 -28.35 -6.55
CA ASN A 477 14.49 -28.49 -6.44
C ASN A 477 15.17 -27.20 -5.92
N ILE A 478 14.94 -26.84 -4.66
CA ILE A 478 15.48 -25.71 -3.90
C ILE A 478 15.65 -26.21 -2.46
#